data_AF-A0A8T5URG4-F1
#
_entry.id   AF-A0A8T5URG4-F1
#
_cell.length_a   1.000
_cell.length_b   1.000
_cell.length_c   1.000
_cell.angle_alpha   90.00
_cell.angle_beta   90.00
_cell.angle_gamma   90.00
#
_symmetry.space_group_name_H-M   'P 1'
#
loop_
_entity.id
_entity.type
_entity.pdbx_description
1 polymer ?
#
loop_
_entity_poly.entity_id
_entity_poly.type
_entity_poly.pdbx_seq_one_letter_code
_entity_poly.pdbx_strand_id
1 'polypeptide(L)'
;MLEVNRNENIEILSYSEVKRVDGYVGNYDVTVEKKPRYVNNDCNGCGACTEVCPIITSNYFDEHLGPRRAIDIAFGQAVPFLYDINRDVCVECFSCVEACELDAIDFSQVAEEITFKVGTIIVATGWNIYEPFGEYGYGKFENVITQSQLERILAPNGPLEGHVHRISDTKEPEEIVFIQCVGSRDTERPYCSGVCCMLALKNGKLLKEEFPEANITICYIDMRTNEKGFEEYYQRAKQSDIRMIRGKVGEFSEDPETKNVNIRVYSSLTDEIIKISADLVVLSTA
;
A
#
# COMPACT_ATOMS: atom_id res chain seq x y z
N MET A 1 -3.72 -9.50 15.28
CA MET A 1 -2.80 -10.51 14.71
C MET A 1 -2.28 -11.46 15.79
N LEU A 2 -1.59 -10.97 16.82
CA LEU A 2 -1.03 -11.82 17.89
C LEU A 2 -2.08 -12.68 18.64
N GLU A 3 -3.26 -12.12 18.94
CA GLU A 3 -4.34 -12.86 19.63
C GLU A 3 -4.82 -14.05 18.80
N VAL A 4 -5.03 -13.86 17.49
CA VAL A 4 -5.45 -14.93 16.58
C VAL A 4 -4.39 -16.03 16.52
N ASN A 5 -3.11 -15.65 16.44
CA ASN A 5 -1.98 -16.59 16.39
C ASN A 5 -1.75 -17.39 17.68
N ARG A 6 -2.36 -16.97 18.79
CA ARG A 6 -2.26 -17.66 20.09
C ARG A 6 -3.55 -18.37 20.48
N ASN A 7 -4.58 -18.33 19.63
CA ASN A 7 -5.88 -18.90 19.94
C ASN A 7 -5.89 -20.40 19.63
N GLU A 8 -6.14 -21.23 20.64
CA GLU A 8 -6.18 -22.69 20.51
C GLU A 8 -7.29 -23.20 19.58
N ASN A 9 -8.33 -22.39 19.32
CA ASN A 9 -9.44 -22.74 18.43
C ASN A 9 -9.24 -22.21 16.99
N ILE A 10 -8.12 -21.56 16.70
CA ILE A 10 -7.84 -20.99 15.38
C ILE A 10 -6.51 -21.54 14.86
N GLU A 11 -6.56 -22.26 13.76
CA GLU A 11 -5.38 -22.66 13.01
C GLU A 11 -5.10 -21.63 11.90
N ILE A 12 -3.88 -21.07 11.89
CA ILE A 12 -3.45 -20.12 10.85
C ILE A 12 -2.61 -20.87 9.81
N LEU A 13 -3.19 -21.05 8.63
CA LEU A 13 -2.48 -21.51 7.43
C LEU A 13 -1.96 -20.29 6.65
N SER A 14 -0.89 -19.66 7.17
CA SER A 14 -0.24 -18.53 6.47
C SER A 14 0.51 -19.01 5.23
N TYR A 15 0.70 -18.12 4.24
CA TYR A 15 1.35 -18.46 2.95
C TYR A 15 0.74 -19.70 2.30
N SER A 16 -0.58 -19.78 2.34
CA SER A 16 -1.38 -20.90 1.85
C SER A 16 -2.60 -20.38 1.09
N GLU A 17 -3.09 -21.13 0.12
CA GLU A 17 -4.23 -20.75 -0.73
C GLU A 17 -5.24 -21.89 -0.84
N VAL A 18 -6.53 -21.55 -0.81
CA VAL A 18 -7.61 -22.52 -1.07
C VAL A 18 -7.58 -22.90 -2.55
N LYS A 19 -7.37 -24.20 -2.84
CA LYS A 19 -7.35 -24.72 -4.22
C LYS A 19 -8.69 -25.27 -4.65
N ARG A 20 -9.39 -25.94 -3.75
CA ARG A 20 -10.64 -26.62 -4.06
C ARG A 20 -11.58 -26.60 -2.86
N VAL A 21 -12.87 -26.41 -3.15
CA VAL A 21 -13.96 -26.50 -2.19
C VAL A 21 -15.03 -27.40 -2.80
N ASP A 22 -15.17 -28.59 -2.22
CA ASP A 22 -16.19 -29.57 -2.60
C ASP A 22 -17.25 -29.69 -1.50
N GLY A 23 -18.44 -30.21 -1.85
CA GLY A 23 -19.50 -30.47 -0.89
C GLY A 23 -20.58 -29.38 -0.82
N TYR A 24 -21.20 -29.22 0.36
CA TYR A 24 -22.36 -28.35 0.56
C TYR A 24 -22.40 -27.80 1.99
N VAL A 25 -23.31 -26.87 2.27
CA VAL A 25 -23.43 -26.21 3.58
C VAL A 25 -23.49 -27.22 4.73
N GLY A 26 -22.62 -27.05 5.73
CA GLY A 26 -22.47 -27.97 6.86
C GLY A 26 -21.54 -29.16 6.61
N ASN A 27 -21.12 -29.42 5.37
CA ASN A 27 -20.25 -30.53 5.00
C ASN A 27 -19.42 -30.19 3.75
N TYR A 28 -18.48 -29.24 3.90
CA TYR A 28 -17.47 -28.94 2.89
C TYR A 28 -16.21 -29.76 3.13
N ASP A 29 -15.59 -30.21 2.04
CA ASP A 29 -14.21 -30.69 2.00
C ASP A 29 -13.37 -29.60 1.32
N VAL A 30 -12.48 -28.98 2.08
CA VAL A 30 -11.64 -27.86 1.60
C VAL A 30 -10.21 -28.33 1.47
N THR A 31 -9.64 -28.18 0.27
CA THR A 31 -8.22 -28.44 0.00
C THR A 31 -7.48 -27.11 -0.06
N VAL A 32 -6.46 -26.97 0.79
CA VAL A 32 -5.56 -25.83 0.88
C VAL A 32 -4.16 -26.26 0.45
N GLU A 33 -3.54 -25.49 -0.44
CA GLU A 33 -2.13 -25.62 -0.78
C GLU A 33 -1.33 -24.71 0.13
N LYS A 34 -0.47 -25.30 0.96
CA LYS A 34 0.54 -24.60 1.74
C LYS A 34 1.79 -24.45 0.90
N LYS A 35 2.13 -23.20 0.57
CA LYS A 35 3.30 -22.91 -0.28
C LYS A 35 4.59 -23.07 0.53
N PRO A 36 5.68 -23.54 -0.09
CA PRO A 36 6.96 -23.68 0.60
C PRO A 36 7.54 -22.29 0.87
N ARG A 37 7.79 -21.98 2.15
CA ARG A 37 8.52 -20.76 2.53
C ARG A 37 10.02 -20.91 2.30
N TYR A 38 10.48 -22.16 2.18
CA TYR A 38 11.89 -22.55 2.23
C TYR A 38 12.57 -22.18 3.55
N VAL A 39 11.75 -21.93 4.56
CA VAL A 39 12.13 -21.62 5.93
C VAL A 39 11.13 -22.35 6.82
N ASN A 40 11.63 -23.10 7.80
CA ASN A 40 10.80 -23.89 8.72
C ASN A 40 10.44 -23.07 9.98
N ASN A 41 9.71 -23.70 10.90
CA ASN A 41 9.21 -23.03 12.11
C ASN A 41 10.28 -22.80 13.20
N ASP A 42 11.50 -23.30 13.04
CA ASP A 42 12.61 -23.04 13.95
C ASP A 42 13.19 -21.62 13.75
N CYS A 43 12.82 -20.94 12.66
CA CYS A 43 13.19 -19.55 12.42
C CYS A 43 12.69 -18.64 13.54
N ASN A 44 13.61 -17.88 14.14
CA ASN A 44 13.34 -16.91 15.19
C ASN A 44 13.22 -15.45 14.69
N GLY A 45 13.37 -15.24 13.38
CA GLY A 45 13.26 -13.93 12.77
C GLY A 45 14.42 -12.97 13.04
N CYS A 46 15.65 -13.46 13.29
CA CYS A 46 16.78 -12.60 13.66
C CYS A 46 17.33 -11.67 12.55
N GLY A 47 17.09 -11.98 11.28
CA GLY A 47 17.51 -11.15 10.13
C GLY A 47 18.91 -11.40 9.57
N ALA A 48 19.74 -12.25 10.18
CA ALA A 48 21.09 -12.56 9.71
C ALA A 48 21.13 -13.03 8.24
N CYS A 49 20.13 -13.81 7.82
CA CYS A 49 20.01 -14.31 6.45
C CYS A 49 19.75 -13.22 5.40
N THR A 50 19.07 -12.13 5.78
CA THR A 50 18.75 -10.99 4.92
C THR A 50 19.95 -10.09 4.73
N GLU A 51 20.77 -9.89 5.77
CA GLU A 51 22.00 -9.08 5.71
C GLU A 51 23.00 -9.62 4.68
N VAL A 52 23.10 -10.94 4.55
CA VAL A 52 24.04 -11.61 3.63
C VAL A 52 23.45 -11.86 2.24
N CYS A 53 22.15 -11.61 2.02
CA CYS A 53 21.51 -11.89 0.74
C CYS A 53 21.97 -10.88 -0.34
N PRO A 54 22.63 -11.31 -1.43
CA PRO A 54 23.15 -10.38 -2.43
C PRO A 54 22.05 -9.81 -3.35
N ILE A 55 20.86 -10.41 -3.35
CA ILE A 55 19.76 -10.01 -4.22
C ILE A 55 18.96 -8.88 -3.58
N ILE A 56 18.77 -7.81 -4.35
CA ILE A 56 17.88 -6.70 -4.02
C ILE A 56 16.80 -6.67 -5.09
N THR A 57 15.55 -6.69 -4.64
CA THR A 57 14.35 -6.58 -5.47
C THR A 57 13.44 -5.48 -4.93
N SER A 58 12.35 -5.21 -5.63
CA SER A 58 11.34 -4.24 -5.20
C SER A 58 10.46 -4.82 -4.09
N ASN A 59 10.19 -4.04 -3.04
CA ASN A 59 9.33 -4.45 -1.94
C ASN A 59 7.85 -4.19 -2.28
N TYR A 60 7.09 -5.27 -2.52
CA TYR A 60 5.66 -5.19 -2.78
C TYR A 60 4.87 -4.59 -1.61
N PHE A 61 5.30 -4.83 -0.36
CA PHE A 61 4.61 -4.30 0.82
C PHE A 61 4.76 -2.78 0.95
N ASP A 62 5.88 -2.24 0.45
CA ASP A 62 6.16 -0.80 0.44
C ASP A 62 5.73 -0.14 -0.88
N GLU A 63 4.75 -0.72 -1.59
CA GLU A 63 4.24 -0.16 -2.85
C GLU A 63 5.36 0.13 -3.87
N HIS A 64 6.36 -0.77 -3.90
CA HIS A 64 7.53 -0.74 -4.76
C HIS A 64 8.51 0.43 -4.52
N LEU A 65 8.35 1.19 -3.43
CA LEU A 65 9.22 2.31 -3.07
C LEU A 65 10.51 1.89 -2.38
N GLY A 66 10.49 0.77 -1.67
CA GLY A 66 11.60 0.26 -0.87
C GLY A 66 12.29 -0.97 -1.50
N PRO A 67 13.56 -1.22 -1.16
CA PRO A 67 14.22 -2.48 -1.50
C PRO A 67 13.75 -3.62 -0.59
N ARG A 68 13.78 -4.84 -1.11
CA ARG A 68 13.56 -6.10 -0.38
C ARG A 68 14.64 -7.11 -0.77
N ARG A 69 14.96 -8.07 0.08
CA ARG A 69 15.87 -9.18 -0.28
C ARG A 69 15.09 -10.37 -0.84
N ALA A 70 15.79 -11.33 -1.45
CA ALA A 70 15.17 -12.58 -1.89
C ALA A 70 14.69 -13.43 -0.70
N ILE A 71 15.39 -13.37 0.45
CA ILE A 71 14.92 -13.91 1.73
C ILE A 71 14.60 -12.75 2.66
N ASP A 72 13.34 -12.64 3.06
CA ASP A 72 12.87 -11.49 3.84
C ASP A 72 11.61 -11.82 4.65
N ILE A 73 11.19 -10.91 5.53
CA ILE A 73 9.93 -10.96 6.26
C ILE A 73 8.92 -9.98 5.67
N ALA A 74 7.62 -10.30 5.68
CA ALA A 74 6.61 -9.46 5.03
C ALA A 74 6.71 -7.98 5.47
N PHE A 75 6.76 -7.74 6.79
CA PHE A 75 7.01 -6.45 7.43
C PHE A 75 7.43 -6.66 8.90
N GLY A 76 7.95 -5.63 9.56
CA GLY A 76 8.56 -5.72 10.90
C GLY A 76 7.63 -6.18 12.06
N GLN A 77 6.34 -6.35 11.83
CA GLN A 77 5.36 -6.86 12.80
C GLN A 77 4.52 -8.01 12.23
N ALA A 78 5.02 -8.68 11.18
CA ALA A 78 4.34 -9.78 10.52
C ALA A 78 4.01 -10.93 11.49
N VAL A 79 2.89 -11.61 11.25
CA VAL A 79 2.44 -12.76 12.02
C VAL A 79 2.02 -13.87 11.06
N PRO A 80 2.63 -15.06 11.10
CA PRO A 80 3.78 -15.43 11.94
C PRO A 80 5.05 -14.63 11.57
N PHE A 81 5.93 -14.43 12.54
CA PHE A 81 7.18 -13.67 12.36
C PHE A 81 8.26 -14.58 11.76
N LEU A 82 8.02 -15.05 10.54
CA LEU A 82 8.87 -16.00 9.81
C LEU A 82 9.33 -15.38 8.49
N TYR A 83 10.57 -15.70 8.14
CA TYR A 83 11.13 -15.38 6.82
C TYR A 83 10.56 -16.30 5.74
N ASP A 84 10.60 -15.83 4.50
CA ASP A 84 10.33 -16.63 3.31
C ASP A 84 11.31 -16.29 2.19
N ILE A 85 11.56 -17.26 1.31
CA ILE A 85 12.43 -17.08 0.14
C ILE A 85 11.55 -16.94 -1.12
N ASN A 86 11.65 -15.78 -1.78
CA ASN A 86 11.12 -15.59 -3.12
C ASN A 86 12.03 -16.25 -4.16
N ARG A 87 11.57 -17.39 -4.68
CA ARG A 87 12.30 -18.18 -5.68
C ARG A 87 12.35 -17.55 -7.06
N ASP A 88 11.46 -16.61 -7.37
CA ASP A 88 11.46 -15.94 -8.68
C ASP A 88 12.69 -15.04 -8.87
N VAL A 89 13.32 -14.61 -7.77
CA VAL A 89 14.52 -13.75 -7.77
C VAL A 89 15.73 -14.37 -7.08
N CYS A 90 15.55 -15.47 -6.35
CA CYS A 90 16.65 -16.16 -5.66
C CYS A 90 17.63 -16.78 -6.66
N VAL A 91 18.94 -16.56 -6.44
CA VAL A 91 20.02 -17.11 -7.28
C VAL A 91 20.72 -18.33 -6.68
N GLU A 92 20.21 -18.88 -5.58
CA GLU A 92 20.77 -20.08 -4.93
C GLU A 92 22.26 -19.97 -4.58
N CYS A 93 22.72 -18.81 -4.09
CA CYS A 93 24.10 -18.66 -3.61
C CYS A 93 24.36 -19.29 -2.24
N PHE A 94 23.29 -19.72 -1.54
CA PHE A 94 23.29 -20.36 -0.23
C PHE A 94 23.93 -19.57 0.94
N SER A 95 24.33 -18.31 0.74
CA SER A 95 24.88 -17.47 1.81
C SER A 95 23.93 -17.32 3.01
N CYS A 96 22.63 -17.29 2.76
CA CYS A 96 21.61 -17.25 3.81
C CYS A 96 21.61 -18.51 4.68
N VAL A 97 21.89 -19.69 4.10
CA VAL A 97 21.98 -20.96 4.82
C VAL A 97 23.18 -20.93 5.76
N GLU A 98 24.36 -20.51 5.27
CA GLU A 98 25.58 -20.40 6.08
C GLU A 98 25.42 -19.42 7.25
N ALA A 99 24.62 -18.36 7.08
CA ALA A 99 24.35 -17.37 8.13
C ALA A 99 23.28 -17.80 9.14
N CYS A 100 22.53 -18.89 8.89
CA CYS A 100 21.43 -19.31 9.75
C CYS A 100 21.91 -20.29 10.82
N GLU A 101 22.13 -19.80 12.05
CA GLU A 101 22.59 -20.63 13.18
C GLU A 101 21.58 -21.69 13.65
N LEU A 102 20.31 -21.58 13.23
CA LEU A 102 19.23 -22.49 13.62
C LEU A 102 18.92 -23.55 12.55
N ASP A 103 19.67 -23.58 11.45
CA ASP A 103 19.43 -24.49 10.32
C ASP A 103 17.98 -24.45 9.82
N ALA A 104 17.33 -23.28 9.91
CA ALA A 104 15.91 -23.13 9.62
C ALA A 104 15.60 -23.03 8.11
N ILE A 105 16.60 -22.83 7.27
CA ILE A 105 16.44 -22.65 5.82
C ILE A 105 16.52 -24.00 5.12
N ASP A 106 15.46 -24.35 4.39
CA ASP A 106 15.31 -25.65 3.72
C ASP A 106 14.76 -25.48 2.30
N PHE A 107 15.67 -25.53 1.32
CA PHE A 107 15.33 -25.46 -0.10
C PHE A 107 14.64 -26.73 -0.64
N SER A 108 14.59 -27.81 0.13
CA SER A 108 13.92 -29.05 -0.27
C SER A 108 12.41 -29.01 -0.02
N GLN A 109 11.89 -27.99 0.69
CA GLN A 109 10.47 -27.82 0.89
C GLN A 109 9.69 -27.79 -0.43
N VAL A 110 8.62 -28.57 -0.48
CA VAL A 110 7.66 -28.59 -1.59
C VAL A 110 6.29 -28.12 -1.10
N ALA A 111 5.43 -27.73 -2.03
CA ALA A 111 4.05 -27.40 -1.69
C ALA A 111 3.34 -28.63 -1.09
N GLU A 112 2.58 -28.39 -0.02
CA GLU A 112 1.82 -29.42 0.69
C GLU A 112 0.32 -29.16 0.50
N GLU A 113 -0.45 -30.18 0.12
CA GLU A 113 -1.90 -30.10 0.09
C GLU A 113 -2.49 -30.69 1.36
N ILE A 114 -3.26 -29.88 2.09
CA ILE A 114 -3.97 -30.29 3.31
C ILE A 114 -5.46 -30.23 2.99
N THR A 115 -6.18 -31.32 3.28
CA THR A 115 -7.63 -31.38 3.13
C THR A 115 -8.30 -31.58 4.48
N PHE A 116 -9.26 -30.72 4.80
CA PHE A 116 -10.01 -30.80 6.05
C PHE A 116 -11.49 -30.44 5.83
N LYS A 117 -12.34 -30.90 6.76
CA LYS A 117 -13.78 -30.68 6.72
C LYS A 117 -14.18 -29.43 7.48
N VAL A 118 -15.05 -28.62 6.88
CA VAL A 118 -15.63 -27.44 7.54
C VAL A 118 -17.14 -27.36 7.30
N GLY A 119 -17.86 -26.78 8.26
CA GLY A 119 -19.30 -26.54 8.12
C GLY A 119 -19.63 -25.25 7.38
N THR A 120 -18.79 -24.22 7.53
CA THR A 120 -19.03 -22.86 7.05
C THR A 120 -17.75 -22.24 6.52
N ILE A 121 -17.88 -21.39 5.50
CA ILE A 121 -16.78 -20.64 4.90
C ILE A 121 -17.13 -19.15 4.94
N ILE A 122 -16.17 -18.33 5.37
CA ILE A 122 -16.28 -16.87 5.36
C ILE A 122 -15.23 -16.35 4.38
N VAL A 123 -15.67 -15.61 3.36
CA VAL A 123 -14.76 -15.00 2.38
C VAL A 123 -14.44 -13.58 2.84
N ALA A 124 -13.16 -13.34 3.12
CA ALA A 124 -12.64 -12.05 3.59
C ALA A 124 -11.29 -11.71 2.93
N THR A 125 -11.18 -11.96 1.61
CA THR A 125 -9.94 -11.79 0.83
C THR A 125 -9.59 -10.35 0.50
N GLY A 126 -10.38 -9.38 0.97
CA GLY A 126 -10.10 -7.96 0.82
C GLY A 126 -10.33 -7.43 -0.59
N TRP A 127 -9.44 -6.54 -1.02
CA TRP A 127 -9.50 -5.74 -2.24
C TRP A 127 -8.08 -5.47 -2.74
N ASN A 128 -7.96 -5.01 -3.99
CA ASN A 128 -6.69 -4.56 -4.58
C ASN A 128 -6.80 -3.07 -4.92
N ILE A 129 -5.67 -2.38 -4.86
CA ILE A 129 -5.59 -0.95 -5.19
C ILE A 129 -5.61 -0.79 -6.71
N TYR A 130 -6.38 0.18 -7.20
CA TYR A 130 -6.30 0.56 -8.61
C TYR A 130 -4.98 1.27 -8.91
N GLU A 131 -4.22 0.74 -9.89
CA GLU A 131 -2.99 1.36 -10.38
C GLU A 131 -3.27 2.17 -11.67
N PRO A 132 -3.28 3.51 -11.62
CA PRO A 132 -3.75 4.36 -12.70
C PRO A 132 -2.68 4.59 -13.78
N PHE A 133 -1.97 3.54 -14.22
CA PHE A 133 -0.84 3.68 -15.17
C PHE A 133 -1.25 4.43 -16.43
N GLY A 134 -0.53 5.53 -16.72
CA GLY A 134 -0.81 6.41 -17.86
C GLY A 134 -1.92 7.44 -17.61
N GLU A 135 -2.70 7.33 -16.54
CA GLU A 135 -3.62 8.38 -16.09
C GLU A 135 -2.90 9.35 -15.15
N TYR A 136 -3.17 10.65 -15.30
CA TYR A 136 -2.55 11.72 -14.49
C TYR A 136 -1.01 11.63 -14.40
N GLY A 137 -0.35 11.02 -15.38
CA GLY A 137 1.10 10.84 -15.40
C GLY A 137 1.65 9.77 -14.46
N TYR A 138 0.81 8.96 -13.81
CA TYR A 138 1.28 7.88 -12.94
C TYR A 138 2.10 6.85 -13.71
N GLY A 139 3.24 6.45 -13.13
CA GLY A 139 4.26 5.59 -13.75
C GLY A 139 5.17 6.30 -14.75
N LYS A 140 4.94 7.59 -15.04
CA LYS A 140 5.80 8.41 -15.91
C LYS A 140 6.43 9.59 -15.18
N PHE A 141 5.66 10.29 -14.36
CA PHE A 141 6.12 11.43 -13.57
C PHE A 141 6.51 10.94 -12.18
N GLU A 142 7.75 11.16 -11.78
CA GLU A 142 8.32 10.62 -10.53
C GLU A 142 7.60 11.18 -9.30
N ASN A 143 7.15 12.43 -9.36
CA ASN A 143 6.44 13.10 -8.27
C ASN A 143 4.92 12.90 -8.29
N VAL A 144 4.42 11.89 -9.01
CA VAL A 144 3.02 11.46 -8.97
C VAL A 144 2.94 10.11 -8.29
N ILE A 145 2.41 10.08 -7.07
CA ILE A 145 2.29 8.88 -6.24
C ILE A 145 0.82 8.55 -5.96
N THR A 146 0.53 7.32 -5.56
CA THR A 146 -0.79 6.94 -5.03
C THR A 146 -0.91 7.28 -3.54
N GLN A 147 -2.14 7.31 -3.03
CA GLN A 147 -2.36 7.40 -1.59
C GLN A 147 -1.76 6.21 -0.83
N SER A 148 -1.73 5.00 -1.40
CA SER A 148 -1.10 3.85 -0.73
C SER A 148 0.41 4.03 -0.61
N GLN A 149 1.05 4.53 -1.67
CA GLN A 149 2.47 4.91 -1.62
C GLN A 149 2.72 5.96 -0.54
N LEU A 150 1.87 6.98 -0.44
CA LEU A 150 1.98 7.98 0.63
C LEU A 150 1.81 7.37 2.02
N GLU A 151 0.89 6.41 2.23
CA GLU A 151 0.77 5.69 3.50
C GLU A 151 2.04 4.94 3.87
N ARG A 152 2.69 4.29 2.89
CA ARG A 152 3.98 3.63 3.12
C ARG A 152 5.06 4.64 3.46
N ILE A 153 5.14 5.78 2.77
CA ILE A 153 6.10 6.85 3.05
C ILE A 153 5.92 7.41 4.47
N LEU A 154 4.68 7.74 4.86
CA LEU A 154 4.35 8.31 6.16
C LEU A 154 4.47 7.30 7.31
N ALA A 155 4.56 5.99 7.03
CA ALA A 155 4.71 4.98 8.06
C ALA A 155 6.13 5.06 8.68
N PRO A 156 6.26 5.09 10.01
CA PRO A 156 7.58 5.10 10.67
C PRO A 156 8.44 3.87 10.36
N ASN A 157 7.81 2.74 10.01
CA ASN A 157 8.48 1.51 9.55
C ASN A 157 8.42 1.37 8.02
N GLY A 158 8.18 2.47 7.31
CA GLY A 158 8.14 2.55 5.86
C GLY A 158 9.50 2.81 5.24
N PRO A 159 9.57 2.83 3.91
CA PRO A 159 10.83 2.97 3.17
C PRO A 159 11.53 4.31 3.40
N LEU A 160 10.77 5.35 3.79
CA LEU A 160 11.28 6.69 4.08
C LEU A 160 11.14 7.06 5.57
N GLU A 161 10.91 6.07 6.44
CA GLU A 161 10.88 6.24 7.91
C GLU A 161 9.91 7.32 8.43
N GLY A 162 8.84 7.59 7.67
CA GLY A 162 7.85 8.61 8.03
C GLY A 162 8.15 10.02 7.51
N HIS A 163 9.17 10.18 6.66
CA HIS A 163 9.59 11.48 6.12
C HIS A 163 9.28 11.63 4.64
N VAL A 164 8.41 12.58 4.31
CA VAL A 164 7.98 12.79 2.93
C VAL A 164 8.95 13.71 2.20
N HIS A 165 9.39 13.29 1.02
CA HIS A 165 10.09 14.14 0.08
C HIS A 165 9.71 13.79 -1.35
N ARG A 166 10.03 14.69 -2.27
CA ARG A 166 9.88 14.46 -3.71
C ARG A 166 10.76 13.30 -4.15
N ILE A 167 10.16 12.35 -4.87
CA ILE A 167 10.85 11.14 -5.33
C ILE A 167 11.96 11.50 -6.33
N SER A 168 11.76 12.55 -7.13
CA SER A 168 12.71 12.93 -8.19
C SER A 168 14.03 13.50 -7.69
N ASP A 169 14.01 14.27 -6.59
CA ASP A 169 15.14 15.10 -6.18
C ASP A 169 15.32 15.23 -4.67
N THR A 170 14.56 14.49 -3.87
CA THR A 170 14.64 14.42 -2.41
C THR A 170 14.35 15.73 -1.65
N LYS A 171 13.82 16.74 -2.34
CA LYS A 171 13.43 18.00 -1.69
C LYS A 171 12.10 17.87 -0.97
N GLU A 172 11.93 18.65 0.09
CA GLU A 172 10.65 18.81 0.76
C GLU A 172 9.63 19.48 -0.20
N PRO A 173 8.41 18.95 -0.33
CA PRO A 173 7.40 19.55 -1.19
C PRO A 173 6.70 20.73 -0.50
N GLU A 174 6.62 21.88 -1.19
CA GLU A 174 5.95 23.09 -0.70
C GLU A 174 4.52 23.21 -1.26
N GLU A 175 4.22 22.64 -2.43
CA GLU A 175 2.87 22.55 -3.00
C GLU A 175 2.48 21.09 -3.27
N ILE A 176 1.52 20.57 -2.50
CA ILE A 176 1.05 19.18 -2.57
C ILE A 176 -0.41 19.15 -3.00
N VAL A 177 -0.72 18.37 -4.05
CA VAL A 177 -2.07 18.27 -4.59
C VAL A 177 -2.61 16.85 -4.52
N PHE A 178 -3.70 16.66 -3.78
CA PHE A 178 -4.49 15.43 -3.78
C PHE A 178 -5.56 15.47 -4.88
N ILE A 179 -5.68 14.40 -5.64
CA ILE A 179 -6.70 14.22 -6.67
C ILE A 179 -7.65 13.12 -6.24
N GLN A 180 -8.91 13.46 -6.04
CA GLN A 180 -9.93 12.50 -5.63
C GLN A 180 -10.55 11.74 -6.80
N CYS A 181 -11.13 10.59 -6.48
CA CYS A 181 -11.89 9.75 -7.42
C CYS A 181 -11.06 9.27 -8.61
N VAL A 182 -9.77 8.94 -8.40
CA VAL A 182 -8.93 8.34 -9.44
C VAL A 182 -9.32 6.87 -9.57
N GLY A 183 -9.79 6.43 -10.74
CA GLY A 183 -10.36 5.10 -10.95
C GLY A 183 -11.71 4.85 -10.26
N SER A 184 -12.42 5.91 -9.88
CA SER A 184 -13.68 5.82 -9.15
C SER A 184 -14.65 6.86 -9.68
N ARG A 185 -15.95 6.55 -9.69
CA ARG A 185 -17.02 7.43 -10.19
C ARG A 185 -16.72 7.91 -11.62
N ASP A 186 -16.20 7.01 -12.43
CA ASP A 186 -15.97 7.19 -13.86
C ASP A 186 -16.86 6.24 -14.68
N THR A 187 -16.70 6.23 -16.00
CA THR A 187 -17.53 5.43 -16.90
C THR A 187 -17.30 3.92 -16.74
N GLU A 188 -16.08 3.49 -16.45
CA GLU A 188 -15.73 2.07 -16.27
C GLU A 188 -16.01 1.59 -14.84
N ARG A 189 -15.75 2.44 -13.84
CA ARG A 189 -15.91 2.21 -12.41
C ARG A 189 -16.90 3.24 -11.86
N PRO A 190 -18.22 3.03 -12.06
CA PRO A 190 -19.24 4.01 -11.67
C PRO A 190 -19.48 4.09 -10.16
N TYR A 191 -18.89 3.17 -9.38
CA TYR A 191 -18.98 3.14 -7.93
C TYR A 191 -18.01 4.13 -7.27
N CYS A 192 -18.18 4.32 -5.96
CA CYS A 192 -17.24 5.09 -5.13
C CYS A 192 -16.50 4.13 -4.20
N SER A 193 -15.18 4.24 -4.10
CA SER A 193 -14.35 3.40 -3.20
C SER A 193 -14.53 3.66 -1.70
N GLY A 194 -15.38 4.61 -1.30
CA GLY A 194 -15.82 4.81 0.09
C GLY A 194 -14.80 5.46 1.04
N VAL A 195 -13.50 5.19 0.88
CA VAL A 195 -12.47 5.57 1.87
C VAL A 195 -11.56 6.73 1.43
N CYS A 196 -11.40 6.94 0.12
CA CYS A 196 -10.41 7.86 -0.46
C CYS A 196 -10.51 9.31 0.04
N CYS A 197 -11.74 9.81 0.25
CA CYS A 197 -11.99 11.15 0.80
C CYS A 197 -11.39 11.32 2.20
N MET A 198 -11.59 10.33 3.08
CA MET A 198 -11.12 10.38 4.46
C MET A 198 -9.63 10.16 4.56
N LEU A 199 -9.06 9.26 3.74
CA LEU A 199 -7.61 9.06 3.69
C LEU A 199 -6.88 10.34 3.25
N ALA A 200 -7.40 11.06 2.25
CA ALA A 200 -6.79 12.31 1.81
C ALA A 200 -6.87 13.40 2.91
N LEU A 201 -7.98 13.50 3.63
CA LEU A 201 -8.09 14.43 4.77
C LEU A 201 -7.13 14.03 5.90
N LYS A 202 -6.96 12.73 6.15
CA LYS A 202 -6.05 12.21 7.16
C LYS A 202 -4.60 12.51 6.80
N ASN A 203 -4.17 12.11 5.61
CA ASN A 203 -2.81 12.32 5.12
C ASN A 203 -2.50 13.80 4.90
N GLY A 204 -3.44 14.60 4.40
CA GLY A 204 -3.27 16.05 4.28
C GLY A 204 -3.03 16.73 5.64
N LYS A 205 -3.68 16.26 6.71
CA LYS A 205 -3.39 16.77 8.06
C LYS A 205 -2.03 16.34 8.59
N LEU A 206 -1.63 15.08 8.38
CA LEU A 206 -0.30 14.59 8.75
C LEU A 206 0.80 15.39 8.02
N LEU A 207 0.61 15.66 6.73
CA LEU A 207 1.50 16.50 5.95
C LEU A 207 1.55 17.95 6.45
N LYS A 208 0.43 18.52 6.97
CA LYS A 208 0.46 19.83 7.64
C LYS A 208 1.19 19.80 8.99
N GLU A 209 1.22 18.67 9.67
CA GLU A 209 1.99 18.51 10.92
C GLU A 209 3.49 18.45 10.62
N GLU A 210 3.88 17.78 9.52
CA GLU A 210 5.27 17.69 9.06
C GLU A 210 5.75 18.98 8.37
N PHE A 211 4.94 19.56 7.47
CA PHE A 211 5.20 20.79 6.73
C PHE A 211 4.10 21.83 6.99
N PRO A 212 4.17 22.60 8.10
CA PRO A 212 3.16 23.59 8.45
C PRO A 212 2.89 24.64 7.36
N GLU A 213 3.95 25.04 6.66
CA GLU A 213 3.92 26.09 5.63
C GLU A 213 3.57 25.56 4.23
N ALA A 214 3.52 24.23 4.02
CA ALA A 214 3.21 23.67 2.71
C ALA A 214 1.75 23.96 2.31
N ASN A 215 1.55 24.34 1.06
CA ASN A 215 0.24 24.48 0.45
C ASN A 215 -0.29 23.10 0.10
N ILE A 216 -1.37 22.68 0.78
CA ILE A 216 -1.99 21.38 0.53
C ILE A 216 -3.37 21.62 -0.07
N THR A 217 -3.57 21.11 -1.28
CA THR A 217 -4.81 21.26 -2.03
C THR A 217 -5.48 19.90 -2.27
N ILE A 218 -6.76 19.76 -1.94
CA ILE A 218 -7.57 18.59 -2.28
C ILE A 218 -8.57 18.96 -3.38
N CYS A 219 -8.40 18.38 -4.56
CA CYS A 219 -9.31 18.48 -5.70
C CYS A 219 -10.37 17.37 -5.63
N TYR A 220 -11.64 17.73 -5.52
CA TYR A 220 -12.74 16.80 -5.26
C TYR A 220 -14.01 17.11 -6.04
N ILE A 221 -14.90 16.11 -6.19
CA ILE A 221 -16.26 16.31 -6.73
C ILE A 221 -17.23 16.54 -5.56
N ASP A 222 -17.28 15.58 -4.64
CA ASP A 222 -18.02 15.65 -3.39
C ASP A 222 -17.15 15.04 -2.27
N MET A 223 -17.11 15.67 -1.10
CA MET A 223 -16.48 15.09 0.08
C MET A 223 -17.46 14.12 0.74
N ARG A 224 -17.07 12.85 0.86
CA ARG A 224 -17.90 11.81 1.47
C ARG A 224 -17.38 11.47 2.87
N THR A 225 -17.98 12.14 3.85
CA THR A 225 -17.60 12.13 5.28
C THR A 225 -18.77 11.59 6.13
N ASN A 226 -19.37 10.49 5.69
CA ASN A 226 -20.70 10.05 6.11
C ASN A 226 -20.73 9.06 7.29
N GLU A 227 -19.59 8.78 7.94
CA GLU A 227 -19.56 7.95 9.15
C GLU A 227 -19.44 8.79 10.43
N LYS A 228 -19.61 8.14 11.58
CA LYS A 228 -19.58 8.80 12.89
C LYS A 228 -18.22 9.51 13.09
N GLY A 229 -18.26 10.83 13.31
CA GLY A 229 -17.06 11.63 13.55
C GLY A 229 -16.36 12.11 12.28
N PHE A 230 -16.78 11.68 11.08
CA PHE A 230 -16.09 12.00 9.83
C PHE A 230 -16.36 13.42 9.37
N GLU A 231 -17.58 13.91 9.54
CA GLU A 231 -17.90 15.31 9.23
C GLU A 231 -17.16 16.25 10.18
N GLU A 232 -17.10 15.93 11.47
CA GLU A 232 -16.32 16.67 12.45
C GLU A 232 -14.82 16.64 12.11
N TYR A 233 -14.32 15.51 11.57
CA TYR A 233 -12.96 15.40 11.08
C TYR A 233 -12.71 16.30 9.86
N TYR A 234 -13.63 16.32 8.90
CA TYR A 234 -13.57 17.20 7.75
C TYR A 234 -13.54 18.68 8.15
N GLN A 235 -14.40 19.09 9.09
CA GLN A 235 -14.38 20.47 9.60
C GLN A 235 -13.03 20.82 10.25
N ARG A 236 -12.45 19.90 11.04
CA ARG A 236 -11.10 20.09 11.61
C ARG A 236 -10.02 20.17 10.52
N ALA A 237 -10.09 19.35 9.48
CA ALA A 237 -9.14 19.39 8.37
C ALA A 237 -9.22 20.72 7.60
N LYS A 238 -10.41 21.26 7.37
CA LYS A 238 -10.57 22.60 6.79
C LYS A 238 -9.97 23.72 7.65
N GLN A 239 -9.97 23.55 8.97
CA GLN A 239 -9.36 24.50 9.90
C GLN A 239 -7.82 24.41 9.91
N SER A 240 -7.25 23.33 9.36
CA SER A 240 -5.81 23.12 9.24
C SER A 240 -5.21 23.71 7.95
N ASP A 241 -5.81 24.76 7.39
CA ASP A 241 -5.30 25.44 6.19
C ASP A 241 -5.10 24.52 4.97
N ILE A 242 -5.97 23.51 4.84
CA ILE A 242 -6.04 22.65 3.65
C ILE A 242 -7.02 23.28 2.65
N ARG A 243 -6.52 23.60 1.46
CA ARG A 243 -7.31 24.19 0.38
C ARG A 243 -8.21 23.14 -0.27
N MET A 244 -9.49 23.44 -0.37
CA MET A 244 -10.48 22.54 -0.97
C MET A 244 -10.94 23.10 -2.32
N ILE A 245 -10.65 22.41 -3.42
CA ILE A 245 -11.12 22.79 -4.76
C ILE A 245 -12.17 21.79 -5.23
N ARG A 246 -13.40 22.27 -5.41
CA ARG A 246 -14.49 21.44 -5.94
C ARG A 246 -14.43 21.44 -7.47
N GLY A 247 -13.71 20.47 -8.03
CA GLY A 247 -13.44 20.35 -9.46
C GLY A 247 -12.78 19.03 -9.81
N LYS A 248 -13.08 18.53 -11.01
CA LYS A 248 -12.31 17.43 -11.61
C LYS A 248 -11.12 18.03 -12.37
N VAL A 249 -9.96 17.43 -12.19
CA VAL A 249 -8.74 17.82 -12.89
C VAL A 249 -8.85 17.46 -14.37
N GLY A 250 -8.43 18.37 -15.25
CA GLY A 250 -8.54 18.21 -16.70
C GLY A 250 -7.21 17.96 -17.41
N GLU A 251 -6.23 18.86 -17.24
CA GLU A 251 -4.92 18.77 -17.91
C GLU A 251 -3.79 18.52 -16.90
N PHE A 252 -2.81 17.72 -17.34
CA PHE A 252 -1.66 17.27 -16.55
C PHE A 252 -0.40 17.28 -17.41
N SER A 253 0.65 17.95 -16.96
CA SER A 253 1.97 17.90 -17.61
C SER A 253 3.10 18.08 -16.59
N GLU A 254 4.23 17.41 -16.82
CA GLU A 254 5.45 17.62 -16.04
C GLU A 254 6.31 18.71 -16.68
N ASP A 255 6.87 19.58 -15.86
CA ASP A 255 7.96 20.46 -16.25
C ASP A 255 9.28 19.66 -16.33
N PRO A 256 9.96 19.60 -17.49
CA PRO A 256 11.13 18.76 -17.67
C PRO A 256 12.37 19.21 -16.87
N GLU A 257 12.43 20.49 -16.46
CA GLU A 257 13.55 21.04 -15.71
C GLU A 257 13.35 20.90 -14.20
N THR A 258 12.17 21.29 -13.72
CA THR A 258 11.88 21.31 -12.28
C THR A 258 11.27 20.01 -11.77
N LYS A 259 10.73 19.17 -12.66
CA LYS A 259 9.94 17.97 -12.31
C LYS A 259 8.66 18.26 -11.53
N ASN A 260 8.22 19.52 -11.51
CA ASN A 260 6.93 19.92 -10.97
C ASN A 260 5.82 19.50 -11.94
N VAL A 261 4.66 19.21 -11.38
CA VAL A 261 3.50 18.77 -12.12
C VAL A 261 2.50 19.91 -12.26
N ASN A 262 2.30 20.36 -13.48
CA ASN A 262 1.35 21.42 -13.81
C ASN A 262 -0.06 20.83 -13.97
N ILE A 263 -0.98 21.34 -13.15
CA ILE A 263 -2.35 20.87 -13.02
C ILE A 263 -3.30 21.99 -13.41
N ARG A 264 -4.32 21.66 -14.22
CA ARG A 264 -5.46 22.55 -14.45
C ARG A 264 -6.73 21.92 -13.91
N VAL A 265 -7.38 22.61 -12.99
CA VAL A 265 -8.63 22.20 -12.39
C VAL A 265 -9.68 23.29 -12.60
N TYR A 266 -10.85 22.90 -13.11
CA TYR A 266 -12.00 23.78 -13.19
C TYR A 266 -12.73 23.77 -11.85
N SER A 267 -12.84 24.93 -11.20
CA SER A 267 -13.55 25.09 -9.94
C SER A 267 -15.03 25.36 -10.21
N SER A 268 -15.88 24.39 -9.86
CA SER A 268 -17.34 24.52 -9.98
C SER A 268 -17.95 25.57 -9.05
N LEU A 269 -17.22 26.03 -8.04
CA LEU A 269 -17.70 27.03 -7.07
C LEU A 269 -17.39 28.46 -7.50
N THR A 270 -16.32 28.67 -8.28
CA THR A 270 -15.88 29.99 -8.72
C THR A 270 -16.01 30.21 -10.22
N ASP A 271 -16.31 29.17 -11.00
CA ASP A 271 -16.36 29.19 -12.46
C ASP A 271 -15.01 29.60 -13.10
N GLU A 272 -13.90 29.25 -12.44
CA GLU A 272 -12.55 29.59 -12.87
C GLU A 272 -11.68 28.35 -13.10
N ILE A 273 -10.73 28.48 -14.02
CA ILE A 273 -9.65 27.49 -14.20
C ILE A 273 -8.48 27.87 -13.30
N ILE A 274 -8.26 27.07 -12.28
CA ILE A 274 -7.13 27.21 -11.37
C ILE A 274 -5.96 26.42 -11.95
N LYS A 275 -4.80 27.08 -12.05
CA LYS A 275 -3.53 26.47 -12.45
C LYS A 275 -2.67 26.29 -11.21
N ILE A 276 -2.14 25.10 -11.01
CA ILE A 276 -1.28 24.76 -9.87
C ILE A 276 -0.02 24.12 -10.43
N SER A 277 1.16 24.51 -9.94
CA SER A 277 2.41 23.80 -10.20
C SER A 277 2.77 23.07 -8.92
N ALA A 278 2.49 21.76 -8.89
CA ALA A 278 2.63 20.93 -7.70
C ALA A 278 4.03 20.31 -7.65
N ASP A 279 4.63 20.33 -6.46
CA ASP A 279 5.87 19.62 -6.17
C ASP A 279 5.62 18.12 -6.00
N LEU A 280 4.47 17.76 -5.42
CA LEU A 280 4.03 16.38 -5.22
C LEU A 280 2.53 16.24 -5.52
N VAL A 281 2.18 15.23 -6.30
CA VAL A 281 0.79 14.88 -6.59
C VAL A 281 0.46 13.54 -5.95
N VAL A 282 -0.66 13.50 -5.23
CA VAL A 282 -1.15 12.29 -4.58
C VAL A 282 -2.49 11.87 -5.19
N LEU A 283 -2.48 10.73 -5.87
CA LEU A 283 -3.65 10.14 -6.51
C LEU A 283 -4.44 9.32 -5.50
N SER A 284 -5.69 9.71 -5.25
CA SER A 284 -6.60 8.99 -4.37
C SER A 284 -7.30 7.91 -5.17
N THR A 285 -6.58 6.82 -5.37
CA THR A 285 -6.97 5.67 -6.19
C THR A 285 -8.10 4.86 -5.57
N ALA A 286 -8.76 4.09 -6.43
CA ALA A 286 -9.89 3.27 -6.10
C ALA A 286 -9.53 1.98 -5.35
#